data_AF-F8MLX5-F1
#
_entry.id   AF-F8MLX5-F1
#
_cell.length_a   1.000
_cell.length_b   1.000
_cell.length_c   1.000
_cell.angle_alpha   90.00
_cell.angle_beta   90.00
_cell.angle_gamma   90.00
#
_symmetry.space_group_name_H-M   'P 1'
#
loop_
_entity.id
_entity.type
_entity.pdbx_description
1 polymer ?
#
loop_
_entity_poly.entity_id
_entity_poly.type
_entity_poly.pdbx_seq_one_letter_code
_entity_poly.pdbx_strand_id
1 'polypeptide(L)'
;MSSANFSNEAPSGQVNDPSYKTKGTEAVPVIDDNAPVEDGLLPEEADSDRQLAKDDTEAIDESNIIEEKTRHAKPKGTYREPSDEELGLNE
;
A
#
# COMPACT_ATOMS: atom_id res chain seq x y z
N MET A 1 -51.52 35.41 12.46
CA MET A 1 -50.70 34.35 11.84
C MET A 1 -49.28 34.55 12.33
N SER A 2 -48.77 33.64 13.16
CA SER A 2 -47.44 33.76 13.76
C SER A 2 -46.42 33.09 12.84
N SER A 3 -45.57 33.89 12.21
CA SER A 3 -44.46 33.44 11.37
C SER A 3 -43.32 32.97 12.26
N ALA A 4 -43.07 31.66 12.28
CA ALA A 4 -41.92 31.07 12.94
C ALA A 4 -40.63 31.42 12.17
N ASN A 5 -39.74 32.15 12.83
CA ASN A 5 -38.36 32.35 12.36
C ASN A 5 -37.62 31.02 12.47
N PHE A 6 -37.43 30.35 11.34
CA PHE A 6 -36.45 29.25 11.24
C PHE A 6 -35.09 29.88 10.95
N SER A 7 -34.23 29.95 11.96
CA SER A 7 -32.82 30.30 11.76
C SER A 7 -32.19 29.26 10.83
N ASN A 8 -31.75 29.69 9.65
CA ASN A 8 -31.05 28.88 8.63
C ASN A 8 -29.59 28.59 9.03
N GLU A 9 -29.35 28.20 10.28
CA GLU A 9 -28.00 27.93 10.77
C GLU A 9 -27.83 26.42 10.86
N ALA A 10 -27.15 25.84 9.85
CA ALA A 10 -26.78 24.44 9.90
C ALA A 10 -25.86 24.20 11.11
N PRO A 11 -26.03 23.11 11.88
CA PRO A 11 -25.12 22.81 12.96
C PRO A 11 -23.71 22.64 12.38
N SER A 12 -22.78 23.48 12.83
CA SER A 12 -21.36 23.29 12.55
C SER A 12 -20.92 22.05 13.34
N GLY A 13 -20.95 20.89 12.68
CA GLY A 13 -20.44 19.64 13.26
C GLY A 13 -18.96 19.78 13.56
N GLN A 14 -18.52 19.26 14.71
CA GLN A 14 -17.10 19.17 14.99
C GLN A 14 -16.48 18.09 14.10
N VAL A 15 -15.55 18.49 13.24
CA VAL A 15 -14.99 17.63 12.17
C VAL A 15 -13.94 16.65 12.69
N ASN A 16 -13.40 16.89 13.89
CA ASN A 16 -12.43 16.03 14.55
C ASN A 16 -12.91 15.65 15.96
N ASP A 17 -13.02 14.35 16.20
CA ASP A 17 -13.37 13.79 17.51
C ASP A 17 -12.31 12.77 17.95
N PRO A 18 -11.38 13.12 18.86
CA PRO A 18 -10.34 12.19 19.32
C PRO A 18 -10.82 11.19 20.38
N SER A 19 -12.12 11.10 20.67
CA SER A 19 -12.67 10.24 21.73
C SER A 19 -12.27 8.75 21.59
N TYR A 20 -12.08 8.27 20.36
CA TYR A 20 -11.66 6.90 20.05
C TYR A 20 -10.23 6.55 20.50
N LYS A 21 -9.39 7.55 20.80
CA LYS A 21 -8.00 7.33 21.26
C LYS A 21 -7.92 6.86 22.70
N THR A 22 -9.02 6.89 23.43
CA THR A 22 -9.05 6.58 24.86
C THR A 22 -10.21 5.66 25.18
N LYS A 23 -9.96 4.69 26.05
CA LYS A 23 -10.99 3.86 26.67
C LYS A 23 -11.00 4.15 28.17
N GLY A 24 -11.84 5.08 28.59
CA GLY A 24 -11.80 5.59 29.97
C GLY A 24 -10.53 6.40 30.22
N THR A 25 -9.62 5.89 31.06
CA THR A 25 -8.31 6.51 31.35
C THR A 25 -7.15 5.88 30.58
N GLU A 26 -7.40 4.81 29.83
CA GLU A 26 -6.36 4.07 29.10
C GLU A 26 -6.25 4.58 27.66
N ALA A 27 -5.02 4.77 27.18
CA ALA A 27 -4.76 5.13 25.78
C ALA A 27 -4.87 3.88 24.89
N VAL A 28 -5.57 4.02 23.76
CA VAL A 28 -5.71 2.99 22.74
C VAL A 28 -4.64 3.22 21.67
N PRO A 29 -3.91 2.20 21.20
CA PRO A 29 -2.83 2.36 20.22
C PRO A 29 -3.38 2.52 18.79
N VAL A 30 -4.10 3.62 18.56
CA VAL A 30 -4.69 3.99 17.27
C VAL A 30 -4.10 5.31 16.79
N ILE A 31 -4.03 5.46 15.47
CA ILE A 31 -3.52 6.65 14.79
C ILE A 31 -4.65 7.69 14.73
N ASP A 32 -4.35 8.96 14.95
CA ASP A 32 -5.33 10.05 14.79
C ASP A 32 -5.66 10.30 13.32
N ASP A 33 -6.87 10.74 13.03
CA ASP A 33 -7.30 11.08 11.67
C ASP A 33 -6.44 12.17 11.01
N ASN A 34 -5.85 13.07 11.80
CA ASN A 34 -4.93 14.10 11.31
C ASN A 34 -3.46 13.76 11.57
N ALA A 35 -3.16 12.58 12.12
CA ALA A 35 -1.77 12.19 12.27
C ALA A 35 -1.16 12.07 10.87
N PRO A 36 0.01 12.68 10.61
CA PRO A 36 0.72 12.45 9.37
C PRO A 36 1.09 10.97 9.30
N VAL A 37 0.67 10.32 8.23
CA VAL A 37 1.06 8.95 7.89
C VAL A 37 2.00 9.05 6.71
N GLU A 38 3.11 8.31 6.78
CA GLU A 38 4.01 8.17 5.65
C GLU A 38 3.26 7.44 4.53
N ASP A 39 3.17 8.06 3.34
CA ASP A 39 2.49 7.49 2.16
C ASP A 39 3.21 6.25 1.60
N GLY A 40 4.38 5.89 2.16
CA GLY A 40 5.21 4.77 1.70
C GLY A 40 5.90 5.03 0.36
N LEU A 41 5.70 6.21 -0.23
CA LEU A 41 6.34 6.63 -1.47
C LEU A 41 7.63 7.37 -1.15
N LEU A 42 8.74 6.88 -1.70
CA LEU A 42 10.01 7.61 -1.74
C LEU A 42 9.95 8.54 -2.96
N PRO A 43 9.87 9.88 -2.79
CA PRO A 43 9.68 10.81 -3.91
C PRO A 43 10.79 10.73 -4.95
N GLU A 44 11.98 10.33 -4.52
CA GLU A 44 13.17 10.10 -5.36
C GLU A 44 13.09 8.82 -6.21
N GLU A 45 12.27 7.84 -5.82
CA GLU A 45 12.07 6.60 -6.57
C GLU A 45 10.76 6.59 -7.37
N ALA A 46 9.79 7.43 -6.98
CA ALA A 46 8.46 7.59 -7.57
C ALA A 46 8.48 8.38 -8.90
N ASP A 47 9.46 8.11 -9.76
CA ASP A 47 9.57 8.69 -11.10
C ASP A 47 8.94 7.73 -12.12
N SER A 48 7.68 8.02 -12.49
CA SER A 48 6.92 7.24 -13.47
C SER A 48 7.54 7.28 -14.88
N ASP A 49 8.22 8.37 -15.25
CA ASP A 49 8.88 8.48 -16.56
C ASP A 49 10.07 7.51 -16.62
N ARG A 50 10.85 7.45 -15.53
CA ARG A 50 11.94 6.48 -15.39
C ARG A 50 11.45 5.04 -15.36
N GLN A 51 10.32 4.78 -14.70
CA GLN A 51 9.72 3.44 -14.67
C GLN A 51 9.26 3.00 -16.07
N LEU A 52 8.53 3.85 -16.78
CA LEU A 52 8.07 3.57 -18.14
C LEU A 52 9.24 3.31 -19.10
N ALA A 53 10.32 4.10 -19.00
CA ALA A 53 11.50 3.90 -19.84
C ALA A 53 12.16 2.53 -19.62
N LYS A 54 12.19 2.04 -18.37
CA LYS A 54 12.68 0.68 -18.07
C LYS A 54 11.75 -0.37 -18.65
N ASP A 55 10.45 -0.24 -18.41
CA ASP A 55 9.44 -1.17 -18.91
C ASP A 55 9.51 -1.27 -20.45
N ASP A 56 9.67 -0.15 -21.15
CA ASP A 56 9.84 -0.12 -22.61
C ASP A 56 11.11 -0.87 -23.06
N THR A 57 12.22 -0.73 -22.32
CA THR A 57 13.46 -1.46 -22.64
C THR A 57 13.36 -2.95 -22.36
N GLU A 58 12.75 -3.33 -21.23
CA GLU A 58 12.58 -4.73 -20.82
C GLU A 58 11.55 -5.45 -21.71
N ALA A 59 10.51 -4.75 -22.17
CA ALA A 59 9.51 -5.32 -23.06
C ALA A 59 10.09 -5.72 -24.44
N ILE A 60 11.15 -5.06 -24.88
CA ILE A 60 11.86 -5.36 -26.13
C ILE A 60 13.00 -6.36 -25.92
N ASP A 61 13.46 -6.55 -24.68
CA ASP A 61 14.55 -7.46 -24.37
C ASP A 61 14.15 -8.93 -24.51
N GLU A 62 14.43 -9.49 -25.68
CA GLU A 62 14.20 -10.90 -25.99
C GLU A 62 15.10 -11.84 -25.17
N SER A 63 16.14 -11.36 -24.48
CA SER A 63 17.04 -12.23 -23.70
C SER A 63 16.36 -12.90 -22.50
N ASN A 64 15.27 -12.29 -22.00
CA ASN A 64 14.42 -12.86 -20.94
C ASN A 64 13.35 -13.83 -21.48
N ILE A 65 13.27 -14.00 -22.81
CA ILE A 65 12.32 -14.92 -23.44
C ILE A 65 12.96 -16.31 -23.57
N ILE A 66 12.24 -17.33 -23.13
CA ILE A 66 12.64 -18.73 -23.34
C ILE A 66 12.43 -19.06 -24.83
N GLU A 67 13.52 -19.38 -25.54
CA GLU A 67 13.50 -19.71 -26.98
C GLU A 67 12.76 -21.03 -27.32
N GLU A 68 12.45 -21.84 -26.31
CA GLU A 68 11.85 -23.18 -26.45
C GLU A 68 10.33 -23.19 -26.20
N LYS A 69 9.63 -24.11 -26.88
CA LYS A 69 8.20 -24.37 -26.60
C LYS A 69 8.01 -24.98 -25.21
N THR A 70 7.46 -24.20 -24.29
CA THR A 70 7.12 -24.65 -22.92
C THR A 70 5.89 -25.58 -22.86
N ARG A 71 5.10 -25.66 -23.93
CA ARG A 71 3.88 -26.49 -23.96
C ARG A 71 4.25 -27.99 -24.00
N HIS A 72 3.82 -28.73 -22.97
CA HIS A 72 4.17 -30.14 -22.71
C HIS A 72 5.63 -30.39 -22.29
N ALA A 73 6.42 -29.33 -22.06
CA ALA A 73 7.76 -29.49 -21.50
C ALA A 73 7.64 -30.03 -20.06
N LYS A 74 8.46 -31.02 -19.71
CA LYS A 74 8.55 -31.47 -18.32
C LYS A 74 9.21 -30.37 -17.49
N PRO A 75 8.69 -30.06 -16.28
CA PRO A 75 9.33 -29.07 -15.42
C PRO A 75 10.77 -29.51 -15.10
N LYS A 76 11.73 -28.58 -15.19
CA LYS A 76 13.16 -28.87 -14.95
C LYS A 76 13.49 -29.14 -13.47
N GLY A 77 12.54 -28.92 -12.57
CA GLY A 77 12.67 -29.19 -11.14
C GLY A 77 11.32 -29.37 -10.47
N THR A 78 11.34 -29.92 -9.26
CA THR A 78 10.21 -29.93 -8.33
C THR A 78 10.39 -28.79 -7.35
N TYR A 79 9.31 -28.11 -6.96
CA TYR A 79 9.36 -27.15 -5.87
C TYR A 79 9.93 -27.83 -4.62
N ARG A 80 11.00 -27.26 -4.06
CA ARG A 80 11.61 -27.67 -2.79
C ARG A 80 11.59 -26.46 -1.87
N GLU A 81 11.28 -26.70 -0.60
CA GLU A 81 11.46 -25.69 0.42
C GLU A 81 12.96 -25.31 0.51
N PRO A 82 13.26 -24.00 0.59
CA PRO A 82 14.63 -23.53 0.83
C PRO A 82 15.07 -23.89 2.25
N SER A 83 16.36 -24.15 2.45
CA SER A 83 16.92 -24.38 3.79
C SER A 83 16.99 -23.08 4.60
N ASP A 84 17.17 -23.21 5.92
CA ASP A 84 17.38 -22.06 6.81
C ASP A 84 18.59 -21.22 6.37
N GLU A 85 19.66 -21.86 5.90
CA GLU A 85 20.85 -21.18 5.35
C GLU A 85 20.53 -20.39 4.06
N GLU A 86 19.73 -20.97 3.16
CA GLU A 86 19.26 -20.30 1.93
C GLU A 86 18.33 -19.12 2.22
N LEU A 87 17.59 -19.18 3.33
CA LEU A 87 16.74 -18.11 3.83
C LEU A 87 17.47 -17.08 4.70
N GLY A 88 18.76 -17.31 5.00
CA GLY A 88 19.52 -16.45 5.93
C GLY A 88 19.06 -16.53 7.38
N LEU A 89 18.35 -17.60 7.75
CA LEU A 89 17.85 -17.90 9.09
C LEU A 89 18.92 -18.67 9.90
N ASN A 90 20.15 -18.16 9.89
CA ASN A 90 21.22 -18.71 10.72
C ASN A 90 21.04 -18.20 12.16
N GLU A 91 21.28 -19.06 13.16
CA GLU A 91 21.30 -18.67 14.59
C GLU A 91 22.48 -17.73 14.95
#